data_AF-A0A0G4MNC0-F1
#
_entry.id   AF-A0A0G4MNC0-F1
#
_cell.length_a   1.000
_cell.length_b   1.000
_cell.length_c   1.000
_cell.angle_alpha   90.00
_cell.angle_beta   90.00
_cell.angle_gamma   90.00
#
_symmetry.space_group_name_H-M   'P 1'
#
loop_
_entity.id
_entity.type
_entity.pdbx_description
1 polymer ?
#
loop_
_entity_poly.entity_id
_entity_poly.type
_entity_poly.pdbx_seq_one_letter_code
_entity_poly.pdbx_strand_id
1 'polypeptide(L)'
;MTYDETIMRHLRIPESRFVRTGLGRLIDAYLVGNAPLASPMNGRGCGRMQLNILVLQQNLKNVEEGVDLRRAAEYFALFEKGPDGVVAKAKADKEAGEAEADGEPDEEERRLRFSYDELKALMELCFSEQLANPERGFAAAAKRQMGEKMLALSEYTWQT
;
A
#
# COMPACT_ATOMS: atom_id res chain seq x y z
N MET A 1 -1.94 7.95 -32.00
CA MET A 1 -2.38 9.16 -31.26
C MET A 1 -2.09 8.92 -29.80
N THR A 2 -1.31 9.80 -29.20
CA THR A 2 -1.01 9.75 -27.76
C THR A 2 -2.22 10.29 -26.98
N TYR A 3 -2.43 9.79 -25.76
CA TYR A 3 -3.53 10.18 -24.88
C TYR A 3 -3.68 11.72 -24.74
N ASP A 4 -2.55 12.41 -24.64
CA ASP A 4 -2.49 13.86 -24.52
C ASP A 4 -2.97 14.61 -25.76
N GLU A 5 -2.67 14.11 -26.96
CA GLU A 5 -3.20 14.70 -28.20
C GLU A 5 -4.73 14.61 -28.26
N THR A 6 -5.30 13.49 -27.80
CA THR A 6 -6.76 13.31 -27.77
C THR A 6 -7.40 14.22 -26.73
N ILE A 7 -6.82 14.34 -25.54
CA ILE A 7 -7.34 15.25 -24.50
C ILE A 7 -7.27 16.70 -24.95
N MET A 8 -6.16 17.16 -25.52
CA MET A 8 -6.02 18.54 -25.99
C MET A 8 -6.94 18.86 -27.17
N ARG A 9 -7.31 17.86 -27.99
CA ARG A 9 -8.24 18.03 -29.11
C ARG A 9 -9.69 18.13 -28.68
N HIS A 10 -10.07 17.47 -27.59
CA HIS A 10 -11.49 17.31 -27.20
C HIS A 10 -11.87 18.03 -25.92
N LEU A 11 -10.91 18.40 -25.06
CA LEU A 11 -11.15 19.06 -23.79
C LEU A 11 -10.43 20.41 -23.74
N ARG A 12 -11.09 21.40 -23.14
CA ARG A 12 -10.48 22.69 -22.82
C ARG A 12 -9.55 22.53 -21.62
N ILE A 13 -8.59 23.45 -21.47
CA ILE A 13 -7.59 23.42 -20.39
C ILE A 13 -8.19 23.17 -18.98
N PRO A 14 -9.31 23.80 -18.56
CA PRO A 14 -9.90 23.52 -17.25
C PRO A 14 -10.41 22.08 -17.10
N GLU A 15 -11.02 21.52 -18.16
CA GLU A 15 -11.55 20.15 -18.19
C GLU A 15 -10.41 19.13 -18.21
N SER A 16 -9.37 19.39 -19.01
CA SER A 16 -8.15 18.57 -19.03
C SER A 16 -7.47 18.55 -17.66
N ARG A 17 -7.40 19.69 -16.97
CA ARG A 17 -6.87 19.78 -15.61
C ARG A 17 -7.75 18.98 -14.64
N PHE A 18 -9.07 19.15 -14.70
CA PHE A 18 -10.00 18.43 -13.84
C PHE A 18 -9.85 16.91 -13.94
N VAL A 19 -9.69 16.37 -15.16
CA VAL A 19 -9.50 14.91 -15.37
C VAL A 19 -8.15 14.40 -14.84
N ARG A 20 -7.13 15.26 -14.81
CA ARG A 20 -5.77 14.89 -14.39
C ARG A 20 -5.53 15.08 -12.89
N THR A 21 -6.20 16.03 -12.26
CA THR A 21 -6.02 16.32 -10.84
C THR A 21 -6.45 15.14 -9.98
N GLY A 22 -5.57 14.72 -9.07
CA GLY A 22 -5.82 13.64 -8.11
C GLY A 22 -5.51 12.24 -8.63
N LEU A 23 -4.98 12.09 -9.85
CA LEU A 23 -4.60 10.79 -10.40
C LEU A 23 -3.54 10.11 -9.54
N GLY A 24 -2.53 10.85 -9.09
CA GLY A 24 -1.51 10.34 -8.18
C GLY A 24 -2.13 9.72 -6.92
N ARG A 25 -2.98 10.47 -6.22
CA ARG A 25 -3.68 10.00 -5.01
C ARG A 25 -4.59 8.81 -5.28
N LEU A 26 -5.31 8.82 -6.39
CA LEU A 26 -6.20 7.72 -6.79
C LEU A 26 -5.42 6.44 -7.02
N ILE A 27 -4.31 6.50 -7.78
CA ILE A 27 -3.47 5.34 -8.08
C ILE A 27 -2.77 4.83 -6.82
N ASP A 28 -2.27 5.73 -5.98
CA ASP A 28 -1.63 5.42 -4.70
C ASP A 28 -2.59 4.65 -3.76
N ALA A 29 -3.83 5.13 -3.63
CA ALA A 29 -4.88 4.43 -2.87
C ALA A 29 -5.32 3.11 -3.52
N TYR A 30 -5.45 3.09 -4.86
CA TYR A 30 -5.85 1.90 -5.60
C TYR A 30 -4.87 0.74 -5.42
N LEU A 31 -3.57 1.02 -5.50
CA LEU A 31 -2.51 0.02 -5.34
C LEU A 31 -2.53 -0.63 -3.95
N VAL A 32 -2.75 0.15 -2.89
CA VAL A 32 -2.86 -0.37 -1.52
C VAL A 32 -4.16 -1.15 -1.34
N GLY A 33 -5.30 -0.56 -1.71
CA GLY A 33 -6.62 -1.18 -1.52
C GLY A 33 -6.83 -2.46 -2.34
N ASN A 34 -6.08 -2.65 -3.43
CA ASN A 34 -6.18 -3.82 -4.30
C ASN A 34 -4.95 -4.75 -4.22
N ALA A 35 -4.06 -4.56 -3.23
CA ALA A 35 -2.89 -5.41 -3.05
C ALA A 35 -3.21 -6.93 -2.99
N PRO A 36 -4.34 -7.40 -2.42
CA PRO A 36 -4.71 -8.81 -2.45
C PRO A 36 -4.86 -9.41 -3.86
N LEU A 37 -5.13 -8.60 -4.89
CA LEU A 37 -5.21 -9.07 -6.28
C LEU A 37 -3.86 -9.56 -6.82
N ALA A 38 -2.75 -9.22 -6.15
CA ALA A 38 -1.42 -9.67 -6.50
C ALA A 38 -1.04 -11.01 -5.82
N SER A 39 -1.97 -11.64 -5.09
CA SER A 39 -1.78 -12.96 -4.48
C SER A 39 -1.73 -14.08 -5.54
N PRO A 40 -0.91 -15.14 -5.35
CA PRO A 40 0.09 -15.26 -4.29
C PRO A 40 1.32 -14.37 -4.57
N MET A 41 1.75 -13.63 -3.55
CA MET A 41 2.89 -12.73 -3.61
C MET A 41 4.11 -13.37 -2.97
N ASN A 42 5.26 -13.21 -3.62
CA ASN A 42 6.56 -13.56 -3.07
C ASN A 42 7.57 -12.43 -3.22
N GLY A 43 8.78 -12.60 -2.68
CA GLY A 43 9.81 -11.55 -2.70
C GLY A 43 10.15 -11.03 -4.11
N ARG A 44 10.16 -11.91 -5.12
CA ARG A 44 10.40 -11.49 -6.52
C ARG A 44 9.21 -10.71 -7.08
N GLY A 45 7.98 -11.13 -6.77
CA GLY A 45 6.75 -10.43 -7.14
C GLY A 45 6.69 -9.04 -6.51
N CYS A 46 7.06 -8.93 -5.24
CA CYS A 46 7.11 -7.66 -4.52
C CYS A 46 8.13 -6.70 -5.12
N GLY A 47 9.37 -7.16 -5.39
CA GLY A 47 10.38 -6.34 -6.05
C GLY A 47 9.94 -5.85 -7.43
N ARG A 48 9.24 -6.68 -8.21
CA ARG A 48 8.62 -6.25 -9.48
C ARG A 48 7.52 -5.22 -9.27
N MET A 49 6.70 -5.37 -8.22
CA MET A 49 5.67 -4.39 -7.88
C MET A 49 6.27 -3.04 -7.54
N GLN A 50 7.32 -2.99 -6.71
CA GLN A 50 8.02 -1.75 -6.38
C GLN A 50 8.59 -1.05 -7.62
N LEU A 51 9.21 -1.82 -8.54
CA LEU A 51 9.66 -1.27 -9.83
C LEU A 51 8.50 -0.74 -10.67
N ASN A 52 7.37 -1.44 -10.72
CA ASN A 52 6.18 -0.97 -11.43
C ASN A 52 5.66 0.34 -10.82
N ILE A 53 5.63 0.46 -9.49
CA ILE A 53 5.21 1.69 -8.79
C ILE A 53 6.14 2.85 -9.15
N LEU A 54 7.46 2.62 -9.15
CA LEU A 54 8.43 3.65 -9.54
C LEU A 54 8.21 4.14 -10.98
N VAL A 55 8.03 3.22 -11.91
CA VAL A 55 7.78 3.54 -13.33
C VAL A 55 6.44 4.24 -13.51
N LEU A 56 5.38 3.77 -12.84
CA LEU A 56 4.06 4.39 -12.88
C LEU A 56 4.11 5.82 -12.33
N GLN A 57 4.80 6.04 -11.21
CA GLN A 57 5.00 7.38 -10.67
C GLN A 57 5.69 8.29 -11.68
N GLN A 58 6.75 7.82 -12.33
CA GLN A 58 7.47 8.62 -13.33
C GLN A 58 6.59 8.95 -14.55
N ASN A 59 5.75 8.01 -14.98
CA ASN A 59 4.80 8.23 -16.06
C ASN A 59 3.72 9.23 -15.66
N LEU A 60 3.18 9.13 -14.44
CA LEU A 60 2.15 10.03 -13.94
C LEU A 60 2.67 11.45 -13.72
N LYS A 61 3.95 11.63 -13.35
CA LYS A 61 4.59 12.95 -13.28
C LYS A 61 4.59 13.71 -14.62
N ASN A 62 4.48 13.00 -15.74
CA ASN A 62 4.32 13.63 -17.06
C ASN A 62 2.88 14.10 -17.32
N VAL A 63 1.91 13.65 -16.53
CA VAL A 63 0.47 13.91 -16.68
C VAL A 63 -0.04 14.91 -15.64
N GLU A 64 0.37 14.74 -14.38
CA GLU A 64 0.00 15.56 -13.23
C GLU A 64 1.27 15.97 -12.46
N GLU A 65 1.39 17.27 -12.14
CA GLU A 65 2.51 17.81 -11.37
C GLU A 65 2.42 17.37 -9.89
N GLY A 66 3.56 17.06 -9.28
CA GLY A 66 3.61 16.71 -7.85
C GLY A 66 3.07 15.32 -7.51
N VAL A 67 2.89 14.44 -8.50
CA VAL A 67 2.50 13.04 -8.23
C VAL A 67 3.53 12.34 -7.35
N ASP A 68 3.02 11.75 -6.29
CA ASP A 68 3.75 10.95 -5.32
C ASP A 68 2.94 9.69 -4.94
N LEU A 69 3.54 8.52 -5.20
CA LEU A 69 3.04 7.19 -4.88
C LEU A 69 3.77 6.57 -3.67
N ARG A 70 4.33 7.42 -2.80
CA ARG A 70 5.08 7.00 -1.61
C ARG A 70 4.30 6.05 -0.72
N ARG A 71 2.99 6.24 -0.55
CA ARG A 71 2.17 5.38 0.31
C ARG A 71 2.13 3.94 -0.20
N ALA A 72 1.91 3.74 -1.49
CA ALA A 72 1.97 2.42 -2.12
C ALA A 72 3.39 1.84 -2.06
N ALA A 73 4.42 2.65 -2.31
CA ALA A 73 5.81 2.20 -2.21
C ALA A 73 6.15 1.70 -0.79
N GLU A 74 5.79 2.45 0.25
CA GLU A 74 5.99 2.09 1.66
C GLU A 74 5.18 0.83 2.04
N TYR A 75 3.96 0.68 1.50
CA TYR A 75 3.13 -0.51 1.73
C TYR A 75 3.80 -1.79 1.21
N PHE A 76 4.37 -1.76 0.01
CA PHE A 76 5.10 -2.91 -0.53
C PHE A 76 6.51 -3.03 0.06
N ALA A 77 7.15 -1.95 0.54
CA ALA A 77 8.36 -2.06 1.35
C ALA A 77 8.09 -2.76 2.69
N LEU A 78 6.89 -2.57 3.26
CA LEU A 78 6.46 -3.26 4.46
C LEU A 78 6.25 -4.76 4.24
N PHE A 79 5.81 -5.18 3.04
CA PHE A 79 5.80 -6.60 2.66
C PHE A 79 7.19 -7.23 2.76
N GLU A 80 8.24 -6.54 2.28
CA GLU A 80 9.62 -7.06 2.32
C GLU A 80 10.16 -7.23 3.73
N LYS A 81 9.71 -6.39 4.67
CA LYS A 81 9.99 -6.53 6.11
C LYS A 81 9.25 -7.72 6.74
N GLY A 82 8.27 -8.29 6.03
CA GLY A 82 7.50 -9.44 6.43
C GLY A 82 6.49 -9.18 7.56
N PRO A 83 5.86 -10.25 8.08
CA PRO A 83 4.80 -10.16 9.10
C PRO A 83 5.21 -9.39 10.36
N ASP A 84 6.46 -9.52 10.80
CA ASP A 84 6.98 -8.79 11.96
C ASP A 84 7.08 -7.29 11.69
N GLY A 85 7.51 -6.91 10.47
CA GLY A 85 7.50 -5.52 10.03
C GLY A 85 6.11 -4.91 10.06
N VAL A 86 5.09 -5.65 9.60
CA VAL A 86 3.69 -5.19 9.60
C VAL A 86 3.20 -4.88 11.02
N VAL A 87 3.45 -5.77 11.98
CA VAL A 87 3.09 -5.54 13.39
C VAL A 87 3.87 -4.35 13.97
N ALA A 88 5.17 -4.25 13.67
CA ALA A 88 6.00 -3.13 14.13
C ALA A 88 5.49 -1.78 13.61
N LYS A 89 5.06 -1.72 12.34
CA LYS A 89 4.43 -0.53 11.76
C LYS A 89 3.10 -0.19 12.44
N ALA A 90 2.25 -1.17 12.70
CA ALA A 90 0.99 -0.94 13.41
C ALA A 90 1.22 -0.33 14.81
N LYS A 91 2.21 -0.86 15.52
CA LYS A 91 2.62 -0.31 16.82
C LYS A 91 3.13 1.13 16.71
N ALA A 92 4.01 1.40 15.75
CA ALA A 92 4.55 2.75 15.53
C ALA A 92 3.44 3.76 15.15
N ASP A 93 2.50 3.37 14.30
CA ASP A 93 1.38 4.22 13.90
C ASP A 93 0.45 4.55 15.08
N LYS A 94 0.25 3.60 16.01
CA LYS A 94 -0.47 3.82 17.27
C LYS A 94 0.27 4.81 18.17
N GLU A 95 1.56 4.57 18.43
CA GLU A 95 2.38 5.44 19.29
C GLU A 95 2.45 6.87 18.72
N ALA A 96 2.55 7.02 17.40
CA ALA A 96 2.51 8.32 16.73
C ALA A 96 1.14 8.99 16.85
N GLY A 97 0.04 8.24 16.74
CA GLY A 97 -1.32 8.78 16.93
C GLY A 97 -1.57 9.26 18.36
N GLU A 98 -1.02 8.58 19.37
CA GLU A 98 -1.06 9.01 20.77
C GLU A 98 -0.25 10.29 20.98
N ALA A 99 0.95 10.39 20.39
CA ALA A 99 1.79 11.59 20.49
C ALA A 99 1.21 12.82 19.77
N GLU A 100 0.50 12.62 18.65
CA GLU A 100 -0.22 13.69 17.94
C GLU A 100 -1.40 14.27 18.73
N ALA A 101 -1.98 13.54 19.67
CA ALA A 101 -3.02 14.09 20.54
C ALA A 101 -2.50 15.27 21.39
N ASP A 102 -1.18 15.32 21.60
CA ASP A 102 -0.48 16.34 22.39
C ASP A 102 0.22 17.40 21.50
N GLY A 103 0.10 17.35 20.16
CA GLY A 103 0.83 18.21 19.23
C GLY A 103 0.14 18.46 17.87
N GLU A 104 0.83 19.19 16.96
CA GLU A 104 0.34 19.41 15.58
C GLU A 104 0.81 18.24 14.70
N PRO A 105 -0.09 17.52 13.99
CA PRO A 105 0.28 16.33 13.26
C PRO A 105 1.04 16.65 11.97
N ASP A 106 2.07 15.85 11.66
CA ASP A 106 2.72 15.88 10.36
C ASP A 106 1.77 15.24 9.33
N GLU A 107 1.23 16.06 8.42
CA GLU A 107 0.29 15.59 7.38
C GLU A 107 0.88 14.48 6.50
N GLU A 108 2.20 14.47 6.31
CA GLU A 108 2.89 13.45 5.52
C GLU A 108 2.95 12.12 6.28
N GLU A 109 3.27 12.14 7.58
CA GLU A 109 3.24 10.94 8.42
C GLU A 109 1.83 10.35 8.51
N ARG A 110 0.80 11.20 8.66
CA ARG A 110 -0.59 10.77 8.69
C ARG A 110 -1.02 10.10 7.38
N ARG A 111 -0.55 10.59 6.23
CA ARG A 111 -0.82 9.98 4.92
C ARG A 111 -0.17 8.59 4.76
N LEU A 112 0.93 8.35 5.48
CA LEU A 112 1.67 7.08 5.50
C LEU A 112 1.19 6.11 6.59
N ARG A 113 0.09 6.43 7.28
CA ARG A 113 -0.61 5.47 8.13
C ARG A 113 -1.51 4.55 7.29
N PHE A 114 -1.59 3.31 7.74
CA PHE A 114 -2.43 2.29 7.13
C PHE A 114 -3.57 1.93 8.09
N SER A 115 -4.76 1.72 7.53
CA SER A 115 -5.87 1.21 8.31
C SER A 115 -5.61 -0.25 8.73
N TYR A 116 -6.35 -0.72 9.74
CA TYR A 116 -6.30 -2.13 10.13
C TYR A 116 -6.59 -3.06 8.96
N ASP A 117 -7.59 -2.75 8.14
CA ASP A 117 -7.97 -3.58 6.99
C ASP A 117 -6.85 -3.66 5.95
N GLU A 118 -6.13 -2.56 5.72
CA GLU A 118 -4.98 -2.53 4.82
C GLU A 118 -3.79 -3.32 5.40
N LEU A 119 -3.49 -3.21 6.70
CA LEU A 119 -2.42 -3.98 7.34
C LEU A 119 -2.77 -5.47 7.43
N LYS A 120 -4.04 -5.79 7.65
CA LYS A 120 -4.56 -7.16 7.61
C LYS A 120 -4.41 -7.76 6.20
N ALA A 121 -4.80 -7.02 5.17
CA ALA A 121 -4.64 -7.44 3.78
C ALA A 121 -3.16 -7.69 3.45
N LEU A 122 -2.25 -6.84 3.96
CA LEU A 122 -0.81 -7.01 3.79
C LEU A 122 -0.30 -8.26 4.51
N MET A 123 -0.77 -8.49 5.75
CA MET A 123 -0.45 -9.67 6.53
C MET A 123 -0.85 -10.94 5.79
N GLU A 124 -2.08 -10.99 5.26
CA GLU A 124 -2.57 -12.09 4.42
C GLU A 124 -1.69 -12.30 3.18
N LEU A 125 -1.28 -11.20 2.53
CA LEU A 125 -0.40 -11.23 1.37
C LEU A 125 0.97 -11.82 1.71
N CYS A 126 1.56 -11.49 2.87
CA CYS A 126 2.84 -12.01 3.35
C CYS A 126 2.86 -13.54 3.51
N PHE A 127 1.71 -14.16 3.80
CA PHE A 127 1.57 -15.62 3.93
C PHE A 127 1.04 -16.31 2.67
N SER A 128 0.66 -15.53 1.64
CA SER A 128 -0.06 -16.05 0.47
C SER A 128 0.74 -17.08 -0.33
N GLU A 129 2.05 -16.92 -0.46
CA GLU A 129 2.92 -17.90 -1.13
C GLU A 129 2.96 -19.24 -0.36
N GLN A 130 3.15 -19.21 0.96
CA GLN A 130 3.21 -20.43 1.76
C GLN A 130 1.86 -21.14 1.83
N LEU A 131 0.75 -20.37 1.83
CA LEU A 131 -0.61 -20.92 1.81
C LEU A 131 -0.98 -21.54 0.45
N ALA A 132 -0.43 -21.02 -0.65
CA ALA A 132 -0.61 -21.58 -1.98
C ALA A 132 0.25 -22.83 -2.24
N ASN A 133 1.18 -23.16 -1.32
CA ASN A 133 2.07 -24.31 -1.48
C ASN A 133 1.27 -25.64 -1.37
N PRO A 134 1.40 -26.57 -2.35
CA PRO A 134 0.67 -27.85 -2.33
C PRO A 134 1.08 -28.77 -1.18
N GLU A 135 2.24 -28.56 -0.56
CA GLU A 135 2.70 -29.34 0.58
C GLU A 135 1.97 -28.92 1.87
N ARG A 136 1.12 -29.83 2.36
CA ARG A 136 0.24 -29.60 3.52
C ARG A 136 0.94 -29.09 4.79
N GLY A 137 2.21 -29.47 5.01
CA GLY A 137 2.98 -29.04 6.18
C GLY A 137 3.26 -27.54 6.20
N PHE A 138 3.64 -26.98 5.04
CA PHE A 138 3.95 -25.56 4.90
C PHE A 138 2.69 -24.69 5.07
N ALA A 139 1.58 -25.07 4.44
CA ALA A 139 0.32 -24.33 4.57
C ALA A 139 -0.24 -24.36 6.01
N ALA A 140 -0.14 -25.50 6.71
CA ALA A 140 -0.60 -25.61 8.09
C ALA A 140 0.25 -24.78 9.06
N ALA A 141 1.58 -24.77 8.90
CA ALA A 141 2.49 -23.95 9.68
C ALA A 141 2.25 -22.45 9.42
N ALA A 142 2.13 -22.06 8.15
CA ALA A 142 1.85 -20.69 7.75
C ALA A 142 0.52 -20.18 8.33
N LYS A 143 -0.54 -21.00 8.32
CA LYS A 143 -1.83 -20.63 8.90
C LYS A 143 -1.76 -20.38 10.41
N ARG A 144 -0.96 -21.17 11.14
CA ARG A 144 -0.74 -20.96 12.58
C ARG A 144 0.03 -19.68 12.85
N GLN A 145 1.15 -19.49 12.17
CA GLN A 145 1.98 -18.29 12.30
C GLN A 145 1.21 -17.02 11.92
N MET A 146 0.40 -17.08 10.85
CA MET A 146 -0.48 -15.99 10.45
C MET A 146 -1.50 -15.65 11.56
N GLY A 147 -2.12 -16.67 12.18
CA GLY A 147 -3.05 -16.46 13.29
C GLY A 147 -2.40 -15.72 14.47
N GLU A 148 -1.17 -16.09 14.82
CA GLU A 148 -0.39 -15.42 15.88
C GLU A 148 -0.09 -13.96 15.51
N LYS A 149 0.33 -13.69 14.28
CA LYS A 149 0.62 -12.32 13.82
C LYS A 149 -0.62 -11.46 13.68
N MET A 150 -1.75 -12.05 13.29
CA MET A 150 -3.06 -11.37 13.24
C MET A 150 -3.55 -10.99 14.64
N LEU A 151 -3.35 -11.88 15.63
CA LEU A 151 -3.64 -11.56 17.02
C LEU A 151 -2.78 -10.38 17.50
N ALA A 152 -1.47 -10.43 17.27
CA ALA A 152 -0.56 -9.34 17.61
C ALA A 152 -0.92 -8.02 16.90
N LEU A 153 -1.29 -8.08 15.61
CA LEU A 153 -1.74 -6.91 14.87
C LEU A 153 -2.98 -6.28 15.52
N SER A 154 -3.94 -7.11 15.95
CA SER A 154 -5.17 -6.62 16.54
C SER A 154 -4.95 -5.79 17.80
N GLU A 155 -3.94 -6.14 18.63
CA GLU A 155 -3.61 -5.42 19.87
C GLU A 155 -3.29 -3.93 19.67
N TYR A 156 -2.78 -3.56 18.50
CA TYR A 156 -2.38 -2.19 18.18
C TYR A 156 -3.44 -1.39 17.41
N THR A 157 -4.52 -2.05 16.96
CA THR A 157 -5.56 -1.42 16.14
C THR A 157 -6.91 -1.29 16.84
N TRP A 158 -7.02 -1.70 18.10
CA TRP A 158 -8.19 -1.41 18.93
C TRP A 158 -8.00 -0.07 19.66
N GLN A 159 -8.38 1.03 19.00
CA GLN A 159 -8.85 2.32 19.56
C GLN A 159 -8.72 3.44 18.50
N THR A 160 -9.50 3.36 17.43
CA THR A 160 -9.81 4.54 16.61
C THR A 160 -11.30 4.56 16.32
#